data_AF-A0A2M7SRE9-F1
#
_entry.id   AF-A0A2M7SRE9-F1
#
_cell.length_a   1.000
_cell.length_b   1.000
_cell.length_c   1.000
_cell.angle_alpha   90.00
_cell.angle_beta   90.00
_cell.angle_gamma   90.00
#
_symmetry.space_group_name_H-M   'P 1'
#
loop_
_entity.id
_entity.type
_entity.pdbx_description
1 polymer ?
#
loop_
_entity_poly.entity_id
_entity_poly.type
_entity_poly.pdbx_seq_one_letter_code
_entity_poly.pdbx_strand_id
1 'polypeptide(L)'
;GLILAVLASGLFWMYFQWTKKKGATVTEETGVFRSIAGIGLVTVFCAIIPVAVSNRHISFSTWLDRYTLHTTVGVVLLVTGGIFLMIKNQGRLWLLLSLLFLSVLTHYSNQASFRNAWEIQKQLWWQLSWRAPQLEDGTVLMVNLPSDIYGYEEDYEVWMPANIIYNDVPNTVRIYSEVLYPGSVIQVFRGATEHRFIRNIEFDRDYNHALIISMPGASSCVHVIDGERPELSLNEPPIVDWVAPYSHIQQIETDITPSQPPEIIFGKEPPHTWCYSYQKMTLARQRGAWDQVIALGNEAINAGFKPLDQSEWMPLIEGYAYSGDFEKANSIIVKIYDVSNLRYNLCISVLKQKENPGLNLPAV
;
A
#
# COMPACT_ATOMS: atom_id res chain seq x y z
N GLY A 1 -3.54 7.31 -22.65
CA GLY A 1 -2.51 8.37 -22.53
C GLY A 1 -2.20 9.00 -23.88
N LEU A 2 -1.30 8.40 -24.66
CA LEU A 2 -0.76 8.99 -25.88
C LEU A 2 -1.82 9.47 -26.89
N ILE A 3 -2.81 8.64 -27.21
CA ILE A 3 -3.89 9.02 -28.15
C ILE A 3 -4.63 10.27 -27.66
N LEU A 4 -4.99 10.33 -26.37
CA LEU A 4 -5.68 11.50 -25.79
C LEU A 4 -4.81 12.76 -25.85
N ALA A 5 -3.51 12.63 -25.57
CA ALA A 5 -2.58 13.75 -25.61
C ALA A 5 -2.39 14.28 -27.04
N VAL A 6 -2.30 13.39 -28.04
CA VAL A 6 -2.26 13.76 -29.46
C VAL A 6 -3.56 14.46 -29.87
N LEU A 7 -4.72 13.92 -29.51
CA LEU A 7 -6.02 14.51 -29.84
C LEU A 7 -6.21 15.89 -29.21
N ALA A 8 -5.91 16.05 -27.92
CA ALA A 8 -6.02 17.33 -27.23
C ALA A 8 -5.13 18.40 -27.86
N SER A 9 -3.87 18.04 -28.15
CA SER A 9 -2.90 18.93 -28.80
C SER A 9 -3.33 19.28 -30.23
N GLY A 10 -3.84 18.30 -30.98
CA GLY A 10 -4.36 18.49 -32.34
C GLY A 10 -5.59 19.41 -32.38
N LEU A 11 -6.55 19.22 -31.46
CA LEU A 11 -7.73 20.08 -31.33
C LEU A 11 -7.34 21.52 -30.96
N PHE A 12 -6.40 21.70 -30.02
CA PHE A 12 -5.90 23.02 -29.66
C PHE A 12 -5.20 23.70 -30.85
N TRP A 13 -4.38 22.96 -31.60
CA TRP A 13 -3.74 23.48 -32.80
C TRP A 13 -4.77 23.88 -33.88
N MET A 14 -5.80 23.04 -34.12
CA MET A 14 -6.88 23.36 -35.05
C MET A 14 -7.64 24.63 -34.63
N TYR A 15 -7.96 24.76 -33.34
CA TYR A 15 -8.59 25.94 -32.78
C TYR A 15 -7.71 27.20 -32.99
N PHE A 16 -6.41 27.09 -32.70
CA PHE A 16 -5.46 28.19 -32.91
C PHE A 16 -5.37 28.63 -34.38
N GLN A 17 -5.38 27.68 -35.32
CA GLN A 17 -5.39 28.02 -36.75
C GLN A 17 -6.71 28.70 -37.17
N TRP A 18 -7.84 28.27 -36.60
CA TRP A 18 -9.15 28.86 -36.85
C TRP A 18 -9.25 30.30 -36.32
N THR A 19 -8.78 30.59 -35.11
CA THR A 19 -8.77 31.95 -34.55
C THR A 19 -7.84 32.88 -35.32
N LYS A 20 -6.67 32.38 -35.73
CA LYS A 20 -5.74 33.13 -36.58
C LYS A 20 -6.36 33.50 -37.93
N LYS A 21 -7.10 32.58 -38.57
CA LYS A 21 -7.84 32.86 -39.81
C LYS A 21 -8.93 33.92 -39.65
N LYS A 22 -9.54 34.02 -38.46
CA LYS A 22 -10.54 35.05 -38.15
C LYS A 22 -9.95 36.44 -37.86
N GLY A 23 -8.64 36.62 -38.00
CA GLY A 23 -8.01 37.93 -37.83
C GLY A 23 -8.03 38.45 -36.40
N ALA A 24 -8.12 37.56 -35.39
CA ALA A 24 -8.02 37.96 -33.99
C ALA A 24 -6.61 38.51 -33.72
N THR A 25 -6.45 39.83 -33.76
CA THR A 25 -5.21 40.50 -33.35
C THR A 25 -5.24 40.77 -31.87
N VAL A 26 -4.49 39.98 -31.11
CA VAL A 26 -4.23 40.25 -29.69
C VAL A 26 -3.05 41.23 -29.62
N THR A 27 -3.27 42.42 -29.08
CA THR A 27 -2.20 43.35 -28.72
C THR A 27 -1.43 42.80 -27.53
N GLU A 28 -0.20 42.32 -27.77
CA GLU A 28 0.68 41.82 -26.71
C GLU A 28 1.32 42.98 -25.94
N GLU A 29 0.74 43.34 -24.79
CA GLU A 29 1.35 44.28 -23.86
C GLU A 29 2.40 43.59 -22.99
N THR A 30 3.68 43.82 -23.29
CA THR A 30 4.82 43.24 -22.55
C THR A 30 4.79 43.55 -21.04
N GLY A 31 4.19 44.68 -20.63
CA GLY A 31 4.01 45.03 -19.21
C GLY A 31 3.11 44.07 -18.45
N VAL A 32 2.08 43.52 -19.11
CA VAL A 32 1.16 42.55 -18.51
C VAL A 32 1.87 41.24 -18.22
N PHE A 33 2.62 40.69 -19.18
CA PHE A 33 3.34 39.42 -18.99
C PHE A 33 4.48 39.53 -17.96
N ARG A 34 5.13 40.70 -17.85
CA ARG A 34 6.08 40.98 -16.75
C ARG A 34 5.40 40.94 -15.39
N SER A 35 4.21 41.54 -15.29
CA SER A 35 3.43 41.53 -14.05
C SER A 35 2.98 40.11 -13.68
N ILE A 36 2.50 39.33 -14.65
CA ILE A 36 2.12 37.91 -14.47
C ILE A 36 3.32 37.10 -13.96
N ALA A 37 4.49 37.24 -14.59
CA ALA A 37 5.69 36.53 -14.16
C ALA A 37 6.13 36.94 -12.75
N GLY A 38 6.11 38.25 -12.44
CA GLY A 38 6.46 38.77 -11.12
C GLY A 38 5.51 38.29 -10.01
N ILE A 39 4.20 38.31 -10.27
CA ILE A 39 3.19 37.76 -9.34
C ILE A 39 3.42 36.26 -9.14
N GLY A 40 3.67 35.52 -10.21
CA GLY A 40 3.98 34.09 -10.14
C GLY A 40 5.19 33.81 -9.25
N LEU A 41 6.28 34.55 -9.44
CA LEU A 41 7.50 34.42 -8.64
C LEU A 41 7.24 34.66 -7.15
N VAL A 42 6.57 35.76 -6.81
CA VAL A 42 6.21 36.08 -5.42
C VAL A 42 5.33 34.97 -4.83
N THR A 43 4.34 34.50 -5.60
CA THR A 43 3.42 33.45 -5.17
C THR A 43 4.16 32.15 -4.87
N VAL A 44 5.13 31.73 -5.70
CA VAL A 44 5.93 30.52 -5.46
C VAL A 44 6.66 30.62 -4.11
N PHE A 45 7.33 31.73 -3.83
CA PHE A 45 8.06 31.91 -2.58
C PHE A 45 7.11 31.96 -1.37
N CYS A 46 6.05 32.77 -1.44
CA CYS A 46 5.07 32.87 -0.36
C CYS A 46 4.37 31.54 -0.06
N ALA A 47 4.17 30.71 -1.09
CA ALA A 47 3.57 29.39 -0.97
C ALA A 47 4.52 28.35 -0.34
N ILE A 48 5.79 28.31 -0.76
CA ILE A 48 6.73 27.26 -0.31
C ILE A 48 7.39 27.56 1.05
N ILE A 49 7.54 28.84 1.42
CA ILE A 49 8.20 29.24 2.67
C ILE A 49 7.56 28.59 3.91
N PRO A 50 6.22 28.61 4.09
CA PRO A 50 5.58 27.95 5.23
C PRO A 50 5.91 26.45 5.31
N VAL A 51 5.95 25.74 4.18
CA VAL A 51 6.31 24.32 4.12
C VAL A 51 7.75 24.11 4.61
N ALA A 52 8.69 24.90 4.10
CA ALA A 52 10.09 24.83 4.50
C ALA A 52 10.29 25.16 5.99
N VAL A 53 9.63 26.21 6.49
CA VAL A 53 9.71 26.63 7.91
C VAL A 53 9.09 25.59 8.84
N SER A 54 8.05 24.88 8.39
CA SER A 54 7.44 23.78 9.14
C SER A 54 8.25 22.48 9.14
N ASN A 55 9.46 22.50 8.58
CA ASN A 55 10.36 21.35 8.46
C ASN A 55 9.69 20.13 7.80
N ARG A 56 8.79 20.38 6.84
CA ARG A 56 8.11 19.33 6.08
C ARG A 56 8.99 18.89 4.92
N HIS A 57 9.21 17.57 4.83
CA HIS A 57 9.97 16.98 3.75
C HIS A 57 9.08 16.78 2.52
N ILE A 58 9.56 17.24 1.36
CA ILE A 58 8.89 17.01 0.08
C ILE A 58 9.53 15.78 -0.56
N SER A 59 8.71 14.79 -0.90
CA SER A 59 9.15 13.63 -1.66
C SER A 59 8.21 13.40 -2.83
N PHE A 60 8.78 13.25 -4.03
CA PHE A 60 8.05 12.98 -5.26
C PHE A 60 7.91 11.48 -5.56
N SER A 61 8.48 10.62 -4.71
CA SER A 61 8.33 9.16 -4.79
C SER A 61 7.20 8.63 -3.90
N THR A 62 6.58 9.51 -3.11
CA THR A 62 5.56 9.21 -2.08
C THR A 62 4.43 10.24 -2.18
N TRP A 63 3.42 10.15 -1.31
CA TRP A 63 2.29 11.08 -1.32
C TRP A 63 2.59 12.43 -0.64
N LEU A 64 3.85 12.68 -0.25
CA LEU A 64 4.31 13.93 0.36
C LEU A 64 4.57 15.05 -0.67
N ASP A 65 4.40 14.77 -1.96
CA ASP A 65 4.43 15.77 -3.04
C ASP A 65 3.30 16.81 -2.91
N ARG A 66 2.23 16.49 -2.18
CA ARG A 66 1.10 17.38 -1.86
C ARG A 66 1.51 18.71 -1.23
N TYR A 67 2.66 18.75 -0.56
CA TYR A 67 3.24 20.00 -0.05
C TYR A 67 3.71 20.95 -1.15
N THR A 68 3.67 20.56 -2.42
CA THR A 68 3.96 21.45 -3.56
C THR A 68 2.70 21.93 -4.27
N LEU A 69 1.53 21.33 -3.99
CA LEU A 69 0.31 21.57 -4.76
C LEU A 69 -0.12 23.04 -4.77
N HIS A 70 0.00 23.73 -3.64
CA HIS A 70 -0.34 25.15 -3.52
C HIS A 70 0.63 26.08 -4.29
N THR A 71 1.86 25.64 -4.55
CA THR A 71 2.83 26.41 -5.35
C THR A 71 2.51 26.38 -6.86
N THR A 72 1.70 25.41 -7.31
CA THR A 72 1.42 25.18 -8.74
C THR A 72 0.84 26.41 -9.44
N VAL A 73 -0.02 27.18 -8.77
CA VAL A 73 -0.59 28.42 -9.31
C VAL A 73 0.50 29.44 -9.61
N GLY A 74 1.44 29.64 -8.68
CA GLY A 74 2.58 30.54 -8.86
C GLY A 74 3.49 30.09 -10.01
N VAL A 75 3.75 28.77 -10.10
CA VAL A 75 4.55 28.18 -11.18
C VAL A 75 3.88 28.40 -12.54
N VAL A 76 2.56 28.19 -12.65
CA VAL A 76 1.82 28.39 -13.90
C VAL A 76 1.92 29.84 -14.36
N LEU A 77 1.74 30.82 -13.47
CA LEU A 77 1.88 32.25 -13.79
C LEU A 77 3.31 32.60 -14.21
N LEU A 78 4.31 32.14 -13.45
CA LEU A 78 5.72 32.39 -13.74
C LEU A 78 6.13 31.82 -15.10
N VAL A 79 5.79 30.55 -15.36
CA VAL A 79 6.09 29.86 -16.62
C VAL A 79 5.35 30.53 -17.78
N THR A 80 4.07 30.85 -17.63
CA THR A 80 3.29 31.49 -18.69
C THR A 80 3.84 32.88 -19.03
N GLY A 81 4.10 33.71 -18.01
CA GLY A 81 4.70 35.03 -18.21
C GLY A 81 6.08 34.93 -18.85
N GLY A 82 6.93 34.01 -18.39
CA GLY A 82 8.25 33.74 -18.96
C GLY A 82 8.20 33.33 -20.43
N ILE A 83 7.30 32.39 -20.78
CA ILE A 83 7.10 31.93 -22.16
C ILE A 83 6.71 33.09 -23.08
N PHE A 84 5.77 33.93 -22.66
CA PHE A 84 5.31 35.05 -23.49
C PHE A 84 6.36 36.17 -23.62
N LEU A 85 7.22 36.35 -22.62
CA LEU A 85 8.34 37.32 -22.68
C LEU A 85 9.52 36.84 -23.52
N MET A 86 9.89 35.56 -23.42
CA MET A 86 11.14 35.03 -23.98
C MET A 86 10.95 34.37 -25.35
N ILE A 87 9.79 33.77 -25.62
CA ILE A 87 9.57 32.93 -26.80
C ILE A 87 8.52 33.60 -27.69
N LYS A 88 8.87 33.81 -28.96
CA LYS A 88 7.99 34.45 -29.94
C LYS A 88 7.51 33.47 -31.00
N ASN A 89 6.48 33.87 -31.73
CA ASN A 89 6.02 33.23 -32.97
C ASN A 89 5.69 31.74 -32.78
N GLN A 90 6.08 30.90 -33.75
CA GLN A 90 5.75 29.47 -33.80
C GLN A 90 6.42 28.66 -32.68
N GLY A 91 7.59 29.07 -32.18
CA GLY A 91 8.24 28.40 -31.06
C GLY A 91 7.38 28.42 -29.79
N ARG A 92 6.66 29.53 -29.56
CA ARG A 92 5.73 29.65 -28.43
C ARG A 92 4.58 28.65 -28.57
N LEU A 93 3.99 28.57 -29.75
CA LEU A 93 2.92 27.62 -30.04
C LEU A 93 3.37 26.17 -29.82
N TRP A 94 4.53 25.79 -30.36
CA TRP A 94 5.06 24.44 -30.18
C TRP A 94 5.36 24.11 -28.73
N LEU A 95 5.92 25.04 -27.96
CA LEU A 95 6.15 24.83 -26.53
C LEU A 95 4.83 24.65 -25.76
N LEU A 96 3.82 25.49 -26.03
CA LEU A 96 2.51 25.37 -25.39
C LEU A 96 1.83 24.05 -25.76
N LEU A 97 1.93 23.61 -27.01
CA LEU A 97 1.46 22.30 -27.45
C LEU A 97 2.18 21.15 -26.74
N SER A 98 3.50 21.23 -26.59
CA SER A 98 4.28 20.24 -25.85
C SER A 98 3.89 20.19 -24.36
N LEU A 99 3.69 21.35 -23.73
CA LEU A 99 3.23 21.43 -22.34
C LEU A 99 1.82 20.86 -22.16
N LEU A 100 0.92 21.13 -23.11
CA LEU A 100 -0.42 20.54 -23.13
C LEU A 100 -0.36 19.02 -23.30
N PHE A 101 0.44 18.53 -24.24
CA PHE A 101 0.66 17.11 -24.47
C PHE A 101 1.17 16.43 -23.19
N LEU A 102 2.20 17.00 -22.55
CA LEU A 102 2.76 16.50 -21.30
C LEU A 102 1.73 16.53 -20.17
N SER A 103 0.96 17.61 -20.02
CA SER A 103 -0.09 17.71 -19.01
C SER A 103 -1.11 16.58 -19.14
N VAL A 104 -1.63 16.33 -20.35
CA VAL A 104 -2.58 15.23 -20.58
C VAL A 104 -1.96 13.88 -20.27
N LEU A 105 -0.70 13.66 -20.65
CA LEU A 105 0.00 12.42 -20.36
C LEU A 105 0.22 12.21 -18.86
N THR A 106 0.65 13.26 -18.14
CA THR A 106 0.83 13.25 -16.68
C THR A 106 -0.49 12.97 -15.96
N HIS A 107 -1.58 13.65 -16.32
CA HIS A 107 -2.90 13.39 -15.70
C HIS A 107 -3.38 11.96 -15.93
N TYR A 108 -3.16 11.41 -17.13
CA TYR A 108 -3.49 10.01 -17.42
C TYR A 108 -2.62 9.04 -16.59
N SER A 109 -1.32 9.32 -16.47
CA SER A 109 -0.40 8.52 -15.66
C SER A 109 -0.77 8.54 -14.18
N ASN A 110 -1.10 9.73 -13.65
CA ASN A 110 -1.56 9.89 -12.27
C ASN A 110 -2.85 9.11 -12.04
N GLN A 111 -3.83 9.21 -12.94
CA GLN A 111 -5.07 8.43 -12.84
C GLN A 111 -4.79 6.91 -12.80
N ALA A 112 -3.85 6.42 -13.62
CA ALA A 112 -3.47 5.02 -13.62
C ALA A 112 -2.81 4.60 -12.30
N SER A 113 -1.94 5.44 -11.74
CA SER A 113 -1.28 5.20 -10.46
C SER A 113 -2.30 5.13 -9.31
N PHE A 114 -3.20 6.11 -9.19
CA PHE A 114 -4.25 6.11 -8.16
C PHE A 114 -5.20 4.92 -8.29
N ARG A 115 -5.57 4.53 -9.52
CA ARG A 115 -6.36 3.31 -9.73
C ARG A 115 -5.64 2.08 -9.21
N ASN A 116 -4.36 1.91 -9.54
CA ASN A 116 -3.58 0.75 -9.11
C ASN A 116 -3.39 0.74 -7.58
N ALA A 117 -3.09 1.89 -6.97
CA ALA A 117 -3.01 2.02 -5.52
C ALA A 117 -4.33 1.63 -4.84
N TRP A 118 -5.46 2.06 -5.40
CA TRP A 118 -6.77 1.69 -4.89
C TRP A 118 -7.07 0.20 -5.05
N GLU A 119 -6.66 -0.44 -6.14
CA GLU A 119 -6.79 -1.90 -6.28
C GLU A 119 -5.98 -2.66 -5.22
N ILE A 120 -4.77 -2.22 -4.90
CA ILE A 120 -3.95 -2.80 -3.83
C ILE A 120 -4.64 -2.67 -2.47
N GLN A 121 -5.18 -1.49 -2.15
CA GLN A 121 -5.90 -1.29 -0.88
C GLN A 121 -7.17 -2.14 -0.80
N LYS A 122 -7.95 -2.27 -1.88
CA LYS A 122 -9.10 -3.18 -1.91
C LYS A 122 -8.68 -4.64 -1.69
N GLN A 123 -7.61 -5.07 -2.35
CA GLN A 123 -7.08 -6.43 -2.17
C GLN A 123 -6.61 -6.67 -0.74
N LEU A 124 -5.97 -5.68 -0.10
CA LEU A 124 -5.60 -5.75 1.31
C LEU A 124 -6.82 -6.07 2.18
N TRP A 125 -7.86 -5.23 2.11
CA TRP A 125 -9.02 -5.36 3.01
C TRP A 125 -9.87 -6.60 2.74
N TRP A 126 -10.06 -6.97 1.47
CA TRP A 126 -10.75 -8.22 1.14
C TRP A 126 -9.99 -9.44 1.64
N GLN A 127 -8.68 -9.52 1.39
CA GLN A 127 -7.89 -10.65 1.88
C GLN A 127 -7.82 -10.68 3.41
N LEU A 128 -7.65 -9.52 4.05
CA LEU A 128 -7.65 -9.45 5.51
C LEU A 128 -8.97 -9.94 6.10
N SER A 129 -10.12 -9.56 5.53
CA SER A 129 -11.44 -10.05 5.99
C SER A 129 -11.61 -11.57 5.85
N TRP A 130 -11.00 -12.19 4.83
CA TRP A 130 -11.03 -13.64 4.69
C TRP A 130 -10.16 -14.34 5.72
N ARG A 131 -9.04 -13.70 6.10
CA ARG A 131 -7.99 -14.21 6.98
C ARG A 131 -8.26 -13.98 8.46
N ALA A 132 -8.82 -12.84 8.79
CA ALA A 132 -9.11 -12.38 10.13
C ALA A 132 -10.61 -12.09 10.21
N PRO A 133 -11.43 -13.09 10.61
CA PRO A 133 -12.88 -12.93 10.65
C PRO A 133 -13.32 -11.75 11.52
N GLN A 134 -12.68 -11.57 12.67
CA GLN A 134 -12.82 -10.42 13.54
C GLN A 134 -11.48 -10.09 14.19
N LEU A 135 -11.28 -8.82 14.54
CA LEU A 135 -10.14 -8.33 15.29
C LEU A 135 -10.58 -7.97 16.71
N GLU A 136 -9.73 -8.30 17.68
CA GLU A 136 -9.92 -7.95 19.09
C GLU A 136 -9.85 -6.41 19.28
N ASP A 137 -10.64 -5.91 20.22
CA ASP A 137 -10.60 -4.50 20.60
C ASP A 137 -9.20 -4.13 21.13
N GLY A 138 -8.64 -3.02 20.65
CA GLY A 138 -7.30 -2.57 20.99
C GLY A 138 -6.19 -3.07 20.07
N THR A 139 -6.50 -3.90 19.07
CA THR A 139 -5.53 -4.35 18.06
C THR A 139 -4.85 -3.15 17.40
N VAL A 140 -3.51 -3.16 17.31
CA VAL A 140 -2.71 -2.15 16.61
C VAL A 140 -2.24 -2.71 15.27
N LEU A 141 -2.91 -2.33 14.18
CA LEU A 141 -2.53 -2.77 12.84
C LEU A 141 -1.29 -2.02 12.34
N MET A 142 -0.30 -2.76 11.87
CA MET A 142 0.87 -2.19 11.19
C MET A 142 1.02 -2.84 9.83
N VAL A 143 0.69 -2.08 8.78
CA VAL A 143 0.55 -2.59 7.42
C VAL A 143 1.71 -2.14 6.55
N ASN A 144 2.38 -3.11 5.90
CA ASN A 144 3.33 -2.90 4.83
C ASN A 144 2.67 -3.23 3.47
N LEU A 145 2.75 -2.30 2.53
CA LEU A 145 2.23 -2.48 1.17
C LEU A 145 3.39 -2.54 0.15
N PRO A 146 3.15 -3.07 -1.06
CA PRO A 146 4.22 -3.26 -2.03
C PRO A 146 4.71 -1.90 -2.55
N SER A 147 5.96 -1.52 -2.25
CA SER A 147 6.54 -0.21 -2.65
C SER A 147 5.94 1.01 -1.95
N ASP A 148 6.78 2.01 -1.72
CA ASP A 148 6.44 3.26 -1.04
C ASP A 148 5.30 4.03 -1.73
N ILE A 149 5.11 3.85 -3.04
CA ILE A 149 4.02 4.51 -3.79
C ILE A 149 2.63 3.99 -3.39
N TYR A 150 2.52 2.82 -2.78
CA TYR A 150 1.25 2.31 -2.22
C TYR A 150 1.21 2.41 -0.70
N GLY A 151 2.33 2.77 -0.06
CA GLY A 151 2.43 2.88 1.38
C GLY A 151 1.50 3.94 1.97
N TYR A 152 1.16 3.74 3.24
CA TYR A 152 0.41 4.69 4.04
C TYR A 152 1.36 5.74 4.62
N GLU A 153 0.95 7.00 4.65
CA GLU A 153 1.74 8.09 5.26
C GLU A 153 1.30 8.37 6.69
N GLU A 154 0.02 8.12 6.97
CA GLU A 154 -0.60 8.40 8.26
C GLU A 154 -1.38 7.18 8.77
N ASP A 155 -1.38 7.01 10.08
CA ASP A 155 -2.06 5.91 10.79
C ASP A 155 -3.54 5.77 10.41
N TYR A 156 -4.26 6.89 10.29
CA TYR A 156 -5.69 6.90 9.96
C TYR A 156 -6.04 6.30 8.59
N GLU A 157 -5.08 6.17 7.68
CA GLU A 157 -5.29 5.49 6.40
C GLU A 157 -5.51 3.98 6.58
N VAL A 158 -5.12 3.44 7.76
CA VAL A 158 -5.32 2.04 8.16
C VAL A 158 -6.46 1.89 9.16
N TRP A 159 -6.42 2.62 10.29
CA TRP A 159 -7.41 2.39 11.35
C TRP A 159 -8.82 2.82 10.96
N MET A 160 -9.00 3.82 10.07
CA MET A 160 -10.34 4.23 9.62
C MET A 160 -11.03 3.12 8.82
N PRO A 161 -10.45 2.57 7.72
CA PRO A 161 -10.99 1.38 7.07
C PRO A 161 -11.19 0.19 8.00
N ALA A 162 -10.25 -0.07 8.92
CA ALA A 162 -10.36 -1.18 9.86
C ALA A 162 -11.61 -1.07 10.74
N ASN A 163 -11.91 0.12 11.28
CA ASN A 163 -13.12 0.32 12.07
C ASN A 163 -14.39 0.29 11.21
N ILE A 164 -14.34 0.72 9.94
CA ILE A 164 -15.48 0.57 9.03
C ILE A 164 -15.84 -0.92 8.83
N ILE A 165 -14.84 -1.81 8.88
CA ILE A 165 -15.00 -3.25 8.62
C ILE A 165 -15.32 -4.01 9.90
N TYR A 166 -14.56 -3.80 10.97
CA TYR A 166 -14.55 -4.64 12.17
C TYR A 166 -15.26 -4.02 13.39
N ASN A 167 -15.60 -2.73 13.37
CA ASN A 167 -16.24 -2.07 14.49
C ASN A 167 -17.74 -1.87 14.22
N ASP A 168 -18.56 -2.62 14.94
CA ASP A 168 -20.02 -2.53 14.89
C ASP A 168 -20.60 -1.46 15.83
N VAL A 169 -19.77 -0.84 16.68
CA VAL A 169 -20.19 0.16 17.67
C VAL A 169 -20.04 1.58 17.12
N PRO A 170 -21.16 2.28 16.86
CA PRO A 170 -21.13 3.60 16.25
C PRO A 170 -20.34 4.62 17.09
N ASN A 171 -19.66 5.54 16.41
CA ASN A 171 -18.92 6.65 17.01
C ASN A 171 -17.80 6.22 17.97
N THR A 172 -17.22 5.04 17.77
CA THR A 172 -16.06 4.57 18.54
C THR A 172 -14.90 4.21 17.61
N VAL A 173 -13.69 4.18 18.17
CA VAL A 173 -12.50 3.64 17.51
C VAL A 173 -11.96 2.56 18.43
N ARG A 174 -11.96 1.32 17.93
CA ARG A 174 -11.58 0.11 18.67
C ARG A 174 -10.38 -0.59 18.06
N ILE A 175 -10.22 -0.48 16.74
CA ILE A 175 -9.03 -0.94 16.05
C ILE A 175 -8.12 0.26 15.81
N TYR A 176 -6.85 0.14 16.17
CA TYR A 176 -5.85 1.21 16.02
C TYR A 176 -4.84 0.83 14.95
N SER A 177 -3.91 1.75 14.66
CA SER A 177 -2.82 1.46 13.75
C SER A 177 -1.62 2.37 13.98
N GLU A 178 -0.51 1.95 13.37
CA GLU A 178 0.65 2.80 13.14
C GLU A 178 1.32 2.43 11.82
N VAL A 179 1.90 3.43 11.14
CA VAL A 179 2.69 3.22 9.93
C VAL A 179 4.05 2.60 10.29
N LEU A 180 4.56 1.69 9.46
CA LEU A 180 5.89 1.10 9.64
C LEU A 180 6.98 2.08 9.20
N TYR A 181 7.71 2.63 10.17
CA TYR A 181 8.91 3.45 9.95
C TYR A 181 9.89 3.27 11.12
N PRO A 182 11.16 3.68 11.00
CA PRO A 182 12.16 3.41 12.04
C PRO A 182 11.79 3.87 13.46
N GLY A 183 10.98 4.93 13.60
CA GLY A 183 10.52 5.40 14.92
C GLY A 183 9.43 4.52 15.53
N SER A 184 8.48 4.01 14.74
CA SER A 184 7.45 3.11 15.25
C SER A 184 8.01 1.75 15.63
N VAL A 185 9.03 1.25 14.90
CA VAL A 185 9.76 0.02 15.27
C VAL A 185 10.31 0.07 16.69
N ILE A 186 10.85 1.23 17.11
CA ILE A 186 11.36 1.40 18.48
C ILE A 186 10.24 1.27 19.51
N GLN A 187 9.01 1.73 19.20
CA GLN A 187 7.88 1.61 20.10
C GLN A 187 7.38 0.16 20.20
N VAL A 188 7.37 -0.55 19.07
CA VAL A 188 7.07 -1.99 19.02
C VAL A 188 8.05 -2.77 19.91
N PHE A 189 9.35 -2.54 19.78
CA PHE A 189 10.37 -3.22 20.59
C PHE A 189 10.25 -2.96 22.08
N ARG A 190 9.69 -1.80 22.45
CA ARG A 190 9.49 -1.43 23.85
C ARG A 190 8.18 -1.97 24.42
N GLY A 191 7.28 -2.50 23.58
CA GLY A 191 5.90 -2.80 23.99
C GLY A 191 5.23 -1.56 24.58
N ALA A 192 5.48 -0.39 23.98
CA ALA A 192 5.02 0.88 24.53
C ALA A 192 3.51 1.05 24.37
N THR A 193 2.91 1.84 25.25
CA THR A 193 1.58 2.43 25.01
C THR A 193 1.78 3.88 24.62
N GLU A 194 1.26 4.29 23.47
CA GLU A 194 1.38 5.65 22.97
C GLU A 194 0.01 6.31 22.88
N HIS A 195 -0.07 7.50 23.47
CA HIS A 195 -1.22 8.37 23.35
C HIS A 195 -1.24 9.09 22.00
N ARG A 196 -2.36 9.02 21.28
CA ARG A 196 -2.53 9.63 19.96
C ARG A 196 -3.75 10.55 19.94
N PHE A 197 -3.52 11.79 19.52
CA PHE A 197 -4.57 12.77 19.24
C PHE A 197 -4.46 13.24 17.79
N ILE A 198 -5.42 12.87 16.95
CA ILE A 198 -5.43 13.20 15.52
C ILE A 198 -6.87 13.49 15.05
N ARG A 199 -7.07 14.61 14.33
CA ARG A 199 -8.38 15.00 13.77
C ARG A 199 -9.55 14.97 14.79
N ASN A 200 -9.31 15.40 16.03
CA ASN A 200 -10.26 15.36 17.15
C ASN A 200 -10.67 13.96 17.61
N ILE A 201 -9.87 12.95 17.29
CA ILE A 201 -10.01 11.58 17.75
C ILE A 201 -8.81 11.27 18.63
N GLU A 202 -9.09 10.71 19.79
CA GLU A 202 -8.12 10.43 20.84
C GLU A 202 -8.19 8.94 21.19
N PHE A 203 -7.03 8.30 21.25
CA PHE A 203 -6.90 6.90 21.63
C PHE A 203 -5.50 6.59 22.12
N ASP A 204 -5.37 5.51 22.87
CA ASP A 204 -4.10 4.93 23.28
C ASP A 204 -3.87 3.65 22.47
N ARG A 205 -2.73 3.54 21.80
CA ARG A 205 -2.33 2.32 21.08
C ARG A 205 -1.26 1.58 21.88
N ASP A 206 -1.53 0.32 22.21
CA ASP A 206 -0.60 -0.57 22.91
C ASP A 206 0.09 -1.50 21.92
N TYR A 207 1.40 -1.35 21.75
CA TYR A 207 2.16 -2.18 20.81
C TYR A 207 2.32 -3.64 21.27
N ASN A 208 1.93 -4.00 22.50
CA ASN A 208 1.77 -5.41 22.89
C ASN A 208 0.55 -6.08 22.23
N HIS A 209 -0.31 -5.31 21.55
CA HIS A 209 -1.41 -5.79 20.71
C HIS A 209 -1.14 -5.54 19.22
N ALA A 210 0.13 -5.41 18.83
CA ALA A 210 0.50 -5.19 17.43
C ALA A 210 0.20 -6.42 16.58
N LEU A 211 -0.47 -6.22 15.45
CA LEU A 211 -0.67 -7.21 14.40
C LEU A 211 -0.01 -6.71 13.12
N ILE A 212 1.08 -7.37 12.73
CA ILE A 212 1.87 -7.00 11.55
C ILE A 212 1.27 -7.67 10.32
N ILE A 213 1.01 -6.86 9.30
CA ILE A 213 0.42 -7.29 8.04
C ILE A 213 1.35 -6.81 6.92
N SER A 214 1.70 -7.69 6.00
CA SER A 214 2.51 -7.33 4.84
C SER A 214 1.88 -7.84 3.55
N MET A 215 2.01 -7.07 2.48
CA MET A 215 1.83 -7.55 1.12
C MET A 215 3.19 -7.41 0.42
N PRO A 216 4.01 -8.48 0.35
CA PRO A 216 5.40 -8.39 -0.11
C PRO A 216 5.55 -7.90 -1.54
N GLY A 217 4.54 -8.16 -2.38
CA GLY A 217 4.52 -7.80 -3.79
C GLY A 217 3.10 -7.50 -4.26
N ALA A 218 2.97 -6.69 -5.31
CA ALA A 218 1.66 -6.28 -5.86
C ALA A 218 0.79 -7.44 -6.40
N SER A 219 1.39 -8.61 -6.57
CA SER A 219 0.69 -9.84 -6.97
C SER A 219 0.75 -10.93 -5.89
N SER A 220 1.39 -10.65 -4.75
CA SER A 220 1.43 -11.58 -3.61
C SER A 220 0.14 -11.48 -2.82
N CYS A 221 -0.15 -12.52 -2.05
CA CYS A 221 -1.24 -12.46 -1.08
C CYS A 221 -0.84 -11.58 0.12
N VAL A 222 -1.84 -11.14 0.88
CA VAL A 222 -1.63 -10.48 2.18
C VAL A 222 -1.13 -11.53 3.17
N HIS A 223 0.00 -11.28 3.80
CA HIS A 223 0.56 -12.10 4.86
C HIS A 223 0.23 -11.44 6.19
N VAL A 224 -0.58 -12.10 7.01
CA VAL A 224 -0.81 -11.70 8.39
C VAL A 224 0.19 -12.48 9.23
N ILE A 225 1.18 -11.77 9.78
CA ILE A 225 2.38 -12.38 10.34
C ILE A 225 2.07 -12.97 11.70
N ASP A 226 2.48 -14.22 11.89
CA ASP A 226 2.48 -14.90 13.18
C ASP A 226 3.88 -14.79 13.78
N GLY A 227 4.02 -14.02 14.88
CA GLY A 227 5.33 -13.76 15.48
C GLY A 227 6.01 -14.98 16.08
N GLU A 228 5.28 -16.08 16.27
CA GLU A 228 5.82 -17.35 16.73
C GLU A 228 6.43 -18.19 15.60
N ARG A 229 6.24 -17.76 14.34
CA ARG A 229 6.59 -18.51 13.16
C ARG A 229 7.72 -17.84 12.36
N PRO A 230 8.69 -18.62 11.86
CA PRO A 230 9.88 -18.07 11.20
C PRO A 230 9.71 -17.77 9.71
N GLU A 231 8.61 -18.20 9.07
CA GLU A 231 8.42 -17.98 7.65
C GLU A 231 8.05 -16.54 7.34
N LEU A 232 8.81 -15.94 6.44
CA LEU A 232 8.57 -14.64 5.83
C LEU A 232 8.83 -14.74 4.34
N SER A 233 8.20 -13.87 3.55
CA SER A 233 8.51 -13.76 2.13
C SER A 233 9.95 -13.27 1.92
N LEU A 234 10.56 -13.68 0.82
CA LEU A 234 11.84 -13.11 0.37
C LEU A 234 11.76 -11.64 -0.04
N ASN A 235 10.56 -11.20 -0.39
CA ASN A 235 10.31 -9.85 -0.85
C ASN A 235 9.94 -8.93 0.32
N GLU A 236 9.96 -9.43 1.56
CA GLU A 236 9.76 -8.56 2.72
C GLU A 236 10.87 -7.51 2.82
N PRO A 237 10.51 -6.25 3.11
CA PRO A 237 11.50 -5.26 3.44
C PRO A 237 12.08 -5.54 4.84
N PRO A 238 13.35 -5.16 5.12
CA PRO A 238 14.01 -5.43 6.40
C PRO A 238 13.24 -4.93 7.64
N ILE A 239 12.44 -3.87 7.47
CA ILE A 239 11.61 -3.34 8.57
C ILE A 239 10.54 -4.33 9.03
N VAL A 240 9.98 -5.13 8.12
CA VAL A 240 9.01 -6.19 8.44
C VAL A 240 9.71 -7.33 9.16
N ASP A 241 10.89 -7.76 8.68
CA ASP A 241 11.70 -8.79 9.34
C ASP A 241 11.99 -8.45 10.81
N TRP A 242 12.24 -7.16 11.10
CA TRP A 242 12.54 -6.68 12.44
C TRP A 242 11.35 -6.74 13.40
N VAL A 243 10.15 -6.40 12.92
CA VAL A 243 8.95 -6.35 13.76
C VAL A 243 8.13 -7.65 13.73
N ALA A 244 8.39 -8.55 12.79
CA ALA A 244 7.66 -9.80 12.64
C ALA A 244 7.54 -10.62 13.94
N PRO A 245 8.60 -10.79 14.77
CA PRO A 245 8.50 -11.52 16.04
C PRO A 245 7.59 -10.87 17.09
N TYR A 246 7.20 -9.61 16.90
CA TYR A 246 6.33 -8.84 17.79
C TYR A 246 4.88 -8.80 17.28
N SER A 247 4.56 -9.56 16.23
CA SER A 247 3.19 -9.71 15.74
C SER A 247 2.41 -10.70 16.61
N HIS A 248 1.28 -10.27 17.15
CA HIS A 248 0.43 -11.06 18.04
C HIS A 248 -0.77 -11.61 17.27
N ILE A 249 -0.64 -12.83 16.73
CA ILE A 249 -1.70 -13.44 15.90
C ILE A 249 -2.99 -13.71 16.69
N GLN A 250 -2.90 -13.73 18.02
CA GLN A 250 -4.02 -13.92 18.95
C GLN A 250 -4.99 -12.73 18.94
N GLN A 251 -4.62 -11.60 18.35
CA GLN A 251 -5.52 -10.46 18.11
C GLN A 251 -6.64 -10.76 17.09
N ILE A 252 -6.61 -11.95 16.48
CA ILE A 252 -7.62 -12.40 15.53
C ILE A 252 -8.57 -13.38 16.22
N GLU A 253 -9.83 -12.99 16.33
CA GLU A 253 -10.92 -13.87 16.72
C GLU A 253 -11.24 -14.81 15.56
N THR A 254 -10.92 -16.09 15.73
CA THR A 254 -11.07 -17.04 14.63
C THR A 254 -12.48 -17.62 14.53
N ASP A 255 -13.17 -17.92 15.62
CA ASP A 255 -14.42 -18.73 15.59
C ASP A 255 -15.71 -17.90 15.44
N ILE A 256 -15.68 -16.91 14.56
CA ILE A 256 -16.80 -16.03 14.26
C ILE A 256 -17.06 -15.90 12.76
N THR A 257 -18.25 -15.42 12.41
CA THR A 257 -18.57 -15.08 11.01
C THR A 257 -17.71 -13.90 10.57
N PRO A 258 -17.02 -13.99 9.41
CA PRO A 258 -16.16 -12.92 8.94
C PRO A 258 -16.90 -11.59 8.72
N SER A 259 -16.35 -10.53 9.31
CA SER A 259 -16.72 -9.14 9.02
C SER A 259 -16.41 -8.83 7.56
N GLN A 260 -17.40 -8.31 6.82
CA GLN A 260 -17.27 -8.09 5.38
C GLN A 260 -17.00 -6.62 5.04
N PRO A 261 -16.02 -6.33 4.17
CA PRO A 261 -15.82 -4.99 3.64
C PRO A 261 -17.08 -4.46 2.94
N PRO A 262 -17.59 -3.26 3.30
CA PRO A 262 -18.76 -2.69 2.65
C PRO A 262 -18.55 -2.50 1.14
N GLU A 263 -19.40 -3.13 0.32
CA GLU A 263 -19.29 -3.08 -1.15
C GLU A 263 -19.32 -1.65 -1.71
N ILE A 264 -20.05 -0.74 -1.06
CA ILE A 264 -20.14 0.66 -1.46
C ILE A 264 -18.80 1.40 -1.37
N ILE A 265 -17.90 0.95 -0.50
CA ILE A 265 -16.55 1.52 -0.35
C ILE A 265 -15.57 0.66 -1.13
N PHE A 266 -15.47 -0.63 -0.81
CA PHE A 266 -14.41 -1.52 -1.29
C PHE A 266 -14.74 -2.27 -2.59
N GLY A 267 -15.90 -1.99 -3.20
CA GLY A 267 -16.37 -2.72 -4.37
C GLY A 267 -16.75 -4.17 -4.05
N LYS A 268 -17.05 -4.94 -5.08
CA LYS A 268 -17.45 -6.34 -4.96
C LYS A 268 -16.31 -7.22 -4.47
N GLU A 269 -16.67 -8.29 -3.77
CA GLU A 269 -15.75 -9.35 -3.41
C GLU A 269 -14.99 -9.85 -4.65
N PRO A 270 -13.64 -9.91 -4.61
CA PRO A 270 -12.86 -10.38 -5.73
C PRO A 270 -13.00 -11.91 -5.91
N PRO A 271 -12.71 -12.44 -7.12
CA PRO A 271 -12.77 -13.87 -7.37
C PRO A 271 -11.89 -14.68 -6.42
N HIS A 272 -12.41 -15.83 -5.99
CA HIS A 272 -11.73 -16.75 -5.08
C HIS A 272 -10.63 -17.53 -5.82
N THR A 273 -9.45 -16.91 -5.91
CA THR A 273 -8.24 -17.49 -6.52
C THR A 273 -7.32 -18.08 -5.44
N TRP A 274 -6.03 -18.27 -5.76
CA TRP A 274 -5.03 -18.73 -4.80
C TRP A 274 -5.07 -17.95 -3.48
N CYS A 275 -5.11 -16.62 -3.52
CA CYS A 275 -5.07 -15.82 -2.30
C CYS A 275 -6.25 -16.06 -1.37
N TYR A 276 -7.45 -16.25 -1.90
CA TYR A 276 -8.60 -16.64 -1.07
C TYR A 276 -8.32 -17.95 -0.32
N SER A 277 -7.83 -18.96 -1.05
CA SER A 277 -7.50 -20.27 -0.48
C SER A 277 -6.36 -20.16 0.54
N TYR A 278 -5.35 -19.35 0.26
CA TYR A 278 -4.24 -19.07 1.18
C TYR A 278 -4.72 -18.41 2.48
N GLN A 279 -5.62 -17.41 2.41
CA GLN A 279 -6.18 -16.78 3.61
C GLN A 279 -7.00 -17.77 4.45
N LYS A 280 -7.77 -18.65 3.81
CA LYS A 280 -8.53 -19.69 4.50
C LYS A 280 -7.63 -20.79 5.08
N MET A 281 -6.59 -21.20 4.35
CA MET A 281 -5.60 -22.17 4.83
C MET A 281 -4.84 -21.65 6.05
N THR A 282 -4.38 -20.40 6.02
CA THR A 282 -3.65 -19.81 7.15
C THR A 282 -4.54 -19.57 8.37
N LEU A 283 -5.81 -19.23 8.19
CA LEU A 283 -6.80 -19.21 9.26
C LEU A 283 -7.05 -20.62 9.85
N ALA A 284 -7.22 -21.64 9.00
CA ALA A 284 -7.38 -23.03 9.45
C ALA A 284 -6.13 -23.54 10.18
N ARG A 285 -4.95 -23.16 9.68
CA ARG A 285 -3.64 -23.44 10.31
C ARG A 285 -3.54 -22.81 11.70
N GLN A 286 -4.01 -21.58 11.88
CA GLN A 286 -4.06 -20.93 13.20
C GLN A 286 -4.95 -21.70 14.19
N ARG A 287 -6.00 -22.38 13.71
CA ARG A 287 -6.87 -23.24 14.52
C ARG A 287 -6.34 -24.68 14.70
N GLY A 288 -5.21 -25.03 14.09
CA GLY A 288 -4.70 -26.41 14.05
C GLY A 288 -5.57 -27.38 13.23
N ALA A 289 -6.44 -26.87 12.36
CA ALA A 289 -7.36 -27.67 11.54
C ALA A 289 -6.67 -28.19 10.26
N TRP A 290 -5.69 -29.08 10.42
CA TRP A 290 -4.80 -29.54 9.34
C TRP A 290 -5.54 -30.20 8.16
N ASP A 291 -6.59 -30.99 8.43
CA ASP A 291 -7.42 -31.58 7.37
C ASP A 291 -8.07 -30.51 6.48
N GLN A 292 -8.51 -29.41 7.09
CA GLN A 292 -9.10 -28.29 6.37
C GLN A 292 -8.04 -27.55 5.53
N VAL A 293 -6.82 -27.38 6.06
CA VAL A 293 -5.69 -26.80 5.31
C VAL A 293 -5.43 -27.61 4.04
N ILE A 294 -5.35 -28.94 4.16
CA ILE A 294 -5.10 -29.85 3.03
C ILE A 294 -6.26 -29.79 2.03
N ALA A 295 -7.51 -29.80 2.49
CA ALA A 295 -8.68 -29.76 1.62
C ALA A 295 -8.69 -28.48 0.76
N LEU A 296 -8.54 -27.31 1.40
CA LEU A 296 -8.50 -26.00 0.73
C LEU A 296 -7.34 -25.90 -0.26
N GLY A 297 -6.14 -26.36 0.13
CA GLY A 297 -4.97 -26.35 -0.74
C GLY A 297 -5.13 -27.24 -1.98
N ASN A 298 -5.69 -28.44 -1.81
CA ASN A 298 -5.95 -29.35 -2.92
C ASN A 298 -7.03 -28.85 -3.87
N GLU A 299 -8.09 -28.24 -3.34
CA GLU A 299 -9.12 -27.60 -4.16
C GLU A 299 -8.50 -26.51 -5.05
N ALA A 300 -7.67 -25.64 -4.46
CA ALA A 300 -6.98 -24.57 -5.19
C ALA A 300 -6.04 -25.12 -6.28
N ILE A 301 -5.23 -26.14 -5.97
CA ILE A 301 -4.31 -26.76 -6.94
C ILE A 301 -5.10 -27.43 -8.07
N ASN A 302 -6.18 -28.15 -7.76
CA ASN A 302 -7.02 -28.83 -8.76
C ASN A 302 -7.74 -27.82 -9.67
N ALA A 303 -8.06 -26.64 -9.16
CA ALA A 303 -8.57 -25.51 -9.95
C ALA A 303 -7.48 -24.79 -10.79
N GLY A 304 -6.21 -25.24 -10.72
CA GLY A 304 -5.08 -24.66 -11.45
C GLY A 304 -4.48 -23.42 -10.81
N PHE A 305 -4.87 -23.09 -9.57
CA PHE A 305 -4.30 -21.98 -8.83
C PHE A 305 -2.97 -22.36 -8.19
N LYS A 306 -2.08 -21.36 -8.12
CA LYS A 306 -0.75 -21.49 -7.51
C LYS A 306 -0.31 -20.13 -6.95
N PRO A 307 0.52 -20.11 -5.91
CA PRO A 307 1.10 -18.90 -5.40
C PRO A 307 2.05 -18.25 -6.40
N LEU A 308 2.18 -16.94 -6.25
CA LEU A 308 3.28 -16.18 -6.84
C LEU A 308 4.41 -15.98 -5.84
N ASP A 309 4.10 -15.91 -4.54
CA ASP A 309 5.09 -15.89 -3.47
C ASP A 309 5.35 -17.30 -2.93
N GLN A 310 6.61 -17.71 -2.89
CA GLN A 310 6.94 -19.09 -2.52
C GLN A 310 6.67 -19.41 -1.05
N SER A 311 6.69 -18.41 -0.15
CA SER A 311 6.36 -18.63 1.27
C SER A 311 4.89 -19.04 1.46
N GLU A 312 4.01 -18.73 0.51
CA GLU A 312 2.59 -19.08 0.57
C GLU A 312 2.31 -20.58 0.45
N TRP A 313 3.31 -21.39 0.07
CA TRP A 313 3.22 -22.85 0.13
C TRP A 313 3.31 -23.41 1.56
N MET A 314 3.85 -22.65 2.51
CA MET A 314 4.15 -23.14 3.86
C MET A 314 2.95 -23.76 4.59
N PRO A 315 1.73 -23.17 4.58
CA PRO A 315 0.59 -23.78 5.24
C PRO A 315 0.29 -25.19 4.73
N LEU A 316 0.38 -25.41 3.42
CA LEU A 316 0.07 -26.71 2.82
C LEU A 316 1.19 -27.73 3.05
N ILE A 317 2.46 -27.30 3.07
CA ILE A 317 3.59 -28.15 3.45
C ILE A 317 3.39 -28.66 4.88
N GLU A 318 3.06 -27.78 5.81
CA GLU A 318 2.78 -28.18 7.19
C GLU A 318 1.56 -29.09 7.28
N GLY A 319 0.45 -28.74 6.62
CA GLY A 319 -0.74 -29.59 6.60
C GLY A 319 -0.39 -31.05 6.25
N TYR A 320 0.36 -31.27 5.17
CA TYR A 320 0.82 -32.60 4.80
C TYR A 320 1.77 -33.26 5.79
N ALA A 321 2.69 -32.49 6.40
CA ALA A 321 3.59 -33.02 7.42
C ALA A 321 2.81 -33.50 8.66
N TYR A 322 1.84 -32.70 9.14
CA TYR A 322 0.98 -33.03 10.27
C TYR A 322 0.06 -34.24 10.01
N SER A 323 -0.37 -34.43 8.76
CA SER A 323 -1.15 -35.62 8.37
C SER A 323 -0.29 -36.85 8.09
N GLY A 324 1.04 -36.76 8.18
CA GLY A 324 1.99 -37.83 7.87
C GLY A 324 2.20 -38.11 6.38
N ASP A 325 1.68 -37.26 5.49
CA ASP A 325 1.84 -37.37 4.03
C ASP A 325 3.14 -36.69 3.58
N PHE A 326 4.27 -37.24 4.04
CA PHE A 326 5.60 -36.69 3.77
C PHE A 326 5.97 -36.71 2.28
N GLU A 327 5.37 -37.59 1.49
CA GLU A 327 5.58 -37.64 0.05
C GLU A 327 5.03 -36.38 -0.63
N LYS A 328 3.79 -35.99 -0.31
CA LYS A 328 3.21 -34.75 -0.83
C LYS A 328 3.91 -33.52 -0.26
N ALA A 329 4.26 -33.52 1.03
CA ALA A 329 5.04 -32.43 1.62
C ALA A 329 6.34 -32.20 0.83
N ASN A 330 7.12 -33.26 0.59
CA ASN A 330 8.35 -33.19 -0.18
C ASN A 330 8.14 -32.71 -1.63
N SER A 331 7.05 -33.14 -2.28
CA SER A 331 6.73 -32.69 -3.65
C SER A 331 6.53 -31.17 -3.75
N ILE A 332 6.04 -30.53 -2.68
CA ILE A 332 5.88 -29.08 -2.60
C ILE A 332 7.17 -28.41 -2.15
N ILE A 333 7.91 -29.02 -1.21
CA ILE A 333 9.21 -28.49 -0.75
C ILE A 333 10.18 -28.29 -1.93
N VAL A 334 10.20 -29.19 -2.91
CA VAL A 334 11.03 -29.03 -4.12
C VAL A 334 10.70 -27.73 -4.87
N LYS A 335 9.45 -27.24 -4.81
CA LYS A 335 9.02 -25.98 -5.45
C LYS A 335 9.56 -24.73 -4.74
N ILE A 336 10.02 -24.87 -3.49
CA ILE A 336 10.59 -23.79 -2.68
C ILE A 336 12.10 -23.98 -2.40
N TYR A 337 12.69 -25.07 -2.86
CA TYR A 337 14.06 -25.48 -2.49
C TYR A 337 15.15 -24.52 -2.98
N ASP A 338 14.92 -23.85 -4.11
CA ASP A 338 15.87 -22.89 -4.69
C ASP A 338 15.87 -21.52 -3.99
N VAL A 339 15.09 -21.38 -2.91
CA VAL A 339 15.02 -20.16 -2.11
C VAL A 339 15.97 -20.23 -0.92
N SER A 340 17.16 -19.65 -1.09
CA SER A 340 18.25 -19.70 -0.10
C SER A 340 17.87 -19.10 1.26
N ASN A 341 17.16 -17.96 1.31
CA ASN A 341 16.86 -17.26 2.57
C ASN A 341 15.70 -17.91 3.34
N LEU A 342 14.65 -18.39 2.67
CA LEU A 342 13.57 -19.15 3.33
C LEU A 342 14.14 -20.41 3.98
N ARG A 343 14.99 -21.15 3.25
CA ARG A 343 15.70 -22.31 3.80
C ARG A 343 16.57 -21.94 4.99
N TYR A 344 17.30 -20.83 4.92
CA TYR A 344 18.15 -20.36 6.02
C TYR A 344 17.33 -20.00 7.27
N ASN A 345 16.26 -19.22 7.13
CA ASN A 345 15.40 -18.80 8.25
C ASN A 345 14.73 -20.01 8.91
N LEU A 346 14.20 -20.93 8.12
CA LEU A 346 13.63 -22.20 8.63
C LEU A 346 14.69 -23.02 9.37
N CYS A 347 15.89 -23.15 8.81
CA CYS A 347 16.97 -23.92 9.42
C CYS A 347 17.45 -23.31 10.74
N ILE A 348 17.63 -21.99 10.80
CA ILE A 348 17.98 -21.27 12.03
C ILE A 348 16.88 -21.43 13.08
N SER A 349 15.61 -21.35 12.70
CA SER A 349 14.49 -21.56 13.62
C SER A 349 14.54 -22.96 14.25
N VAL A 350 14.68 -24.00 13.42
CA VAL A 350 14.78 -25.39 13.88
C VAL A 350 16.01 -25.62 14.77
N LEU A 351 17.15 -24.99 14.45
CA LEU A 351 18.35 -25.06 15.29
C LEU A 351 18.13 -24.39 16.66
N LYS A 352 17.51 -23.20 16.70
CA LYS A 352 17.18 -22.51 17.95
C LYS A 352 16.22 -23.33 18.82
N GLN A 353 15.23 -23.97 18.22
CA GLN A 353 14.29 -24.86 18.92
C GLN A 353 15.00 -26.08 19.53
N LYS A 354 15.98 -26.64 18.81
CA LYS A 354 16.79 -27.76 19.30
C LYS A 354 17.72 -27.35 20.47
N GLU A 355 18.22 -26.11 20.46
CA GLU A 355 19.13 -25.59 21.49
C GLU A 355 18.41 -25.11 22.77
N ASN A 356 17.13 -24.73 22.68
CA ASN A 356 16.32 -24.25 23.81
C ASN A 356 14.94 -24.92 23.86
N PRO A 357 14.82 -26.15 24.40
CA PRO A 357 13.56 -26.88 24.46
C PRO A 357 12.49 -26.27 25.40
N GLY A 358 12.84 -25.20 26.14
CA GLY A 358 11.94 -24.47 27.04
C GLY A 358 11.41 -23.13 26.51
N LEU A 359 11.80 -22.71 25.29
CA LEU A 359 11.12 -21.63 24.58
C LEU A 359 9.89 -22.28 23.92
N ASN A 360 8.74 -22.22 24.57
CA ASN A 360 7.47 -22.69 24.00
C ASN A 360 7.10 -21.82 22.79
N LEU A 361 7.62 -22.18 21.62
CA LEU A 361 6.95 -21.96 20.34
C LEU A 361 6.29 -23.31 19.98
N PRO A 362 5.03 -23.32 19.49
CA PRO A 362 4.27 -24.55 19.29
C PRO A 362 5.06 -25.56 18.45
N ALA A 363 5.04 -26.81 18.91
CA ALA A 363 5.85 -27.92 18.41
C ALA A 363 5.76 -28.07 16.89
N VAL A 364 6.88 -28.47 16.26
CA VAL A 364 7.08 -28.68 14.81
C VAL A 364 5.95 -29.49 14.19
#